data_AF-A0A7Z0THR0-F1
#
_entry.id   AF-A0A7Z0THR0-F1
#
_cell.length_a   1.000
_cell.length_b   1.000
_cell.length_c   1.000
_cell.angle_alpha   90.00
_cell.angle_beta   90.00
_cell.angle_gamma   90.00
#
_symmetry.space_group_name_H-M   'P 1'
#
loop_
_entity.id
_entity.type
_entity.pdbx_description
1 polymer ?
#
loop_
_entity_poly.entity_id
_entity_poly.type
_entity_poly.pdbx_seq_one_letter_code
_entity_poly.pdbx_strand_id
1 'polypeptide(L)' 'HAPDRLARHLVTVADATLEFLTCAPVLPTGEEKPSAAHRARLALAEAAGTVLAGGLDLLGIDAPEHL' A
#
# COMPACT_ATOMS: atom_id res chain seq x y z
N HIS A 1 2.20 -15.28 -21.16
CA HIS A 1 2.91 -14.68 -20.01
C HIS A 1 1.94 -13.86 -19.17
N ALA A 2 1.11 -14.54 -18.36
CA ALA A 2 0.24 -13.92 -17.37
C ALA A 2 0.99 -13.48 -16.07
N PRO A 3 1.96 -14.26 -15.53
CA PRO A 3 2.60 -13.88 -14.27
C PRO A 3 3.46 -12.61 -14.39
N ASP A 4 4.12 -12.41 -15.53
CA ASP A 4 4.91 -11.20 -15.80
C ASP A 4 4.07 -9.91 -15.77
N ARG A 5 2.82 -9.99 -16.23
CA ARG A 5 1.90 -8.85 -16.21
C ARG A 5 1.46 -8.54 -14.78
N LEU A 6 1.15 -9.56 -13.99
CA LEU A 6 0.78 -9.41 -12.59
C LEU A 6 1.93 -8.79 -11.80
N ALA A 7 3.15 -9.31 -11.94
CA ALA A 7 4.33 -8.78 -11.26
C ALA A 7 4.55 -7.29 -11.58
N ARG A 8 4.48 -6.89 -12.86
CA ARG A 8 4.61 -5.47 -13.25
C ARG A 8 3.52 -4.59 -12.65
N HIS A 9 2.29 -5.10 -12.59
CA HIS A 9 1.18 -4.37 -11.98
C HIS A 9 1.42 -4.16 -10.47
N LEU A 10 1.88 -5.19 -9.75
CA LEU A 10 2.18 -5.07 -8.32
C LEU A 10 3.32 -4.09 -8.05
N VAL A 11 4.36 -4.07 -8.90
CA VAL A 11 5.43 -3.07 -8.81
C VAL A 11 4.86 -1.65 -8.99
N THR A 12 4.01 -1.42 -9.99
CA THR A 12 3.36 -0.11 -10.17
C THR A 12 2.51 0.29 -8.96
N VAL A 13 1.77 -0.64 -8.36
CA VAL A 13 0.98 -0.37 -7.15
C VAL A 13 1.90 -0.06 -5.97
N ALA A 14 2.98 -0.82 -5.78
CA ALA A 14 3.94 -0.59 -4.71
C ALA A 14 4.62 0.78 -4.84
N ASP A 15 5.10 1.14 -6.03
CA ASP A 15 5.75 2.42 -6.29
C ASP A 15 4.81 3.60 -5.99
N ALA A 16 3.56 3.54 -6.49
CA ALA A 16 2.56 4.56 -6.24
C ALA A 16 2.20 4.67 -4.75
N THR A 17 2.16 3.53 -4.05
CA THR A 17 1.90 3.49 -2.59
C THR A 17 3.04 4.14 -1.82
N LEU A 18 4.30 3.84 -2.17
CA LEU A 18 5.47 4.43 -1.53
C LEU A 18 5.54 5.95 -1.75
N GLU A 19 5.28 6.41 -2.97
CA GLU A 19 5.21 7.84 -3.28
C GLU A 19 4.13 8.54 -2.44
N PHE A 20 2.94 7.94 -2.37
CA PHE A 20 1.83 8.45 -1.56
C PHE A 20 2.18 8.55 -0.07
N LEU A 21 2.75 7.48 0.51
CA LEU A 21 3.14 7.45 1.92
C LEU A 21 4.24 8.45 2.25
N THR A 22 5.09 8.78 1.28
CA THR A 22 6.18 9.76 1.44
C THR A 22 5.65 11.20 1.35
N CYS A 23 4.72 11.46 0.42
CA CYS A 23 4.20 12.81 0.17
C CYS A 23 3.13 13.24 1.19
N ALA A 24 2.35 12.29 1.72
CA ALA A 24 1.23 12.58 2.60
C ALA A 24 1.28 11.73 3.90
N PRO A 25 1.57 12.33 5.06
CA PRO A 25 1.53 11.61 6.32
C PRO A 25 0.14 11.03 6.57
N VAL A 26 0.11 9.71 6.79
CA VAL A 26 -1.11 8.95 7.07
C VAL A 26 -1.61 9.25 8.49
N LEU A 27 -0.68 9.27 9.44
CA LEU A 27 -0.97 9.56 10.83
C LEU A 27 -0.76 11.04 11.13
N PRO A 28 -1.58 11.63 12.03
CA PRO A 28 -1.36 12.99 12.51
C PRO A 28 0.00 13.09 13.19
N THR A 29 0.66 14.24 13.05
CA THR A 29 1.99 14.49 13.63
C THR A 29 1.96 15.61 14.65
N GLY A 30 2.70 15.44 15.76
CA GLY A 30 2.75 16.42 16.84
C GLY A 30 1.36 16.73 17.43
N GLU A 31 0.99 18.00 17.41
CA GLU A 31 -0.30 18.50 17.94
C GLU A 31 -1.44 18.50 16.90
N GLU A 32 -1.19 17.94 15.71
CA GLU A 32 -2.21 17.86 14.67
C GLU A 32 -3.36 16.94 15.10
N LYS A 33 -4.60 17.42 14.93
CA LYS A 33 -5.79 16.64 15.27
C LYS A 33 -6.11 15.62 14.17
N PRO A 34 -6.51 14.38 14.53
CA PRO A 34 -7.02 13.41 13.57
C PRO A 34 -8.16 13.99 12.74
N SER A 35 -8.02 13.93 11.42
CA SER A 35 -8.99 14.49 10.47
C SER A 35 -9.52 13.42 9.52
N ALA A 36 -10.57 13.76 8.77
CA ALA A 36 -11.12 12.85 7.74
C ALA A 36 -10.08 12.51 6.67
N ALA A 37 -9.15 13.44 6.37
CA ALA A 37 -8.06 13.18 5.44
C ALA A 37 -7.13 12.07 5.95
N HIS A 38 -6.71 12.12 7.23
CA HIS A 38 -5.88 11.06 7.82
C HIS A 38 -6.55 9.69 7.77
N ARG A 39 -7.85 9.63 8.11
CA ARG A 39 -8.61 8.39 8.00
C ARG A 39 -8.70 7.87 6.58
N ALA A 40 -8.94 8.74 5.60
CA ALA A 40 -8.97 8.35 4.18
C ALA A 40 -7.60 7.84 3.70
N ARG A 41 -6.51 8.48 4.14
CA ARG A 41 -5.14 8.04 3.82
C ARG A 41 -4.82 6.69 4.44
N LEU A 42 -5.24 6.46 5.69
CA LEU A 42 -5.07 5.17 6.35
C LEU A 42 -5.82 4.06 5.61
N ALA A 43 -7.09 4.29 5.29
CA ALA A 43 -7.89 3.33 4.53
C ALA A 43 -7.28 3.02 3.15
N LEU A 44 -6.68 4.03 2.49
CA LEU A 44 -5.97 3.81 1.23
C LEU A 44 -4.72 2.95 1.41
N ALA A 45 -3.92 3.20 2.45
CA ALA A 45 -2.73 2.40 2.75
C ALA A 45 -3.09 0.94 3.07
N GLU A 46 -4.16 0.71 3.84
CA GLU A 46 -4.68 -0.63 4.15
C GLU A 46 -5.17 -1.37 2.89
N ALA A 47 -5.90 -0.66 2.02
CA ALA A 47 -6.37 -1.22 0.75
C ALA A 47 -5.19 -1.60 -0.16
N ALA A 48 -4.17 -0.75 -0.26
CA ALA A 48 -2.96 -1.05 -1.03
C ALA A 48 -2.21 -2.26 -0.47
N GLY A 49 -2.04 -2.34 0.85
CA GLY A 49 -1.44 -3.50 1.51
C GLY A 49 -2.20 -4.79 1.21
N THR A 50 -3.54 -4.75 1.21
CA THR A 50 -4.39 -5.91 0.88
C THR A 50 -4.19 -6.36 -0.58
N VAL A 51 -4.14 -5.43 -1.53
CA VAL A 51 -3.89 -5.74 -2.95
C VAL A 51 -2.52 -6.36 -3.16
N LEU A 52 -1.49 -5.81 -2.50
CA LEU A 52 -0.13 -6.33 -2.59
C LEU A 52 -0.03 -7.73 -1.98
N ALA A 53 -0.58 -7.94 -0.79
CA ALA A 53 -0.57 -9.25 -0.14
C ALA A 53 -1.26 -10.32 -0.99
N GLY A 54 -2.47 -10.04 -1.49
CA GLY A 54 -3.19 -10.97 -2.37
C GLY A 54 -2.48 -11.21 -3.71
N GLY A 55 -1.82 -10.18 -4.26
CA GLY A 55 -1.03 -10.31 -5.48
C GLY A 55 0.22 -11.18 -5.31
N LEU A 56 0.91 -11.06 -4.17
CA LEU A 56 2.07 -11.87 -3.83
C LEU A 56 1.68 -13.34 -3.61
N ASP A 57 0.57 -13.59 -2.92
CA ASP A 57 0.01 -14.94 -2.74
C ASP A 57 -0.30 -15.62 -4.09
N LEU A 58 -0.88 -14.88 -5.04
CA LEU A 58 -1.11 -15.37 -6.42
C LEU A 58 0.20 -15.70 -7.18
N LEU A 59 1.32 -15.11 -6.78
CA LEU A 59 2.65 -15.42 -7.32
C LEU A 59 3.34 -16.57 -6.56
N GLY A 60 2.72 -17.11 -5.51
CA GLY A 60 3.32 -18.12 -4.62
C GLY A 60 4.41 -17.54 -3.72
N ILE A 61 4.35 -16.23 -3.44
CA ILE A 61 5.26 -15.54 -2.54
C ILE A 61 4.49 -15.26 -1.26
N ASP A 62 4.94 -15.83 -0.14
CA ASP A 62 4.40 -15.47 1.16
C ASP A 62 4.66 -13.99 1.44
N ALA A 63 3.59 -13.22 1.60
CA ALA A 63 3.69 -11.81 1.96
C ALA A 63 4.17 -11.72 3.42
N PRO A 64 5.27 -10.99 3.70
CA PRO A 64 5.74 -10.83 5.07
C PRO A 64 4.71 -10.07 5.90
N GLU A 65 4.52 -10.50 7.14
CA GLU A 65 3.51 -9.96 8.06
C GLU A 65 3.83 -8.50 8.46
N HIS A 66 5.10 -8.10 8.36
CA HIS A 66 5.59 -6.75 8.60
C HIS A 66 6.68 -6.38 7.56
N LEU A 67 6.59 -5.17 6.98
CA LEU A 67 7.60 -4.53 6.11
C LEU A 67 8.56 -3.66 6.92
#